data_AF-S0KTR6-F1
#
_entry.id   AF-S0KTR6-F1
#
_cell.length_a   1.000
_cell.length_b   1.000
_cell.length_c   1.000
_cell.angle_alpha   90.00
_cell.angle_beta   90.00
_cell.angle_gamma   90.00
#
_symmetry.space_group_name_H-M   'P 1'
#
loop_
_entity.id
_entity.type
_entity.pdbx_description
1 polymer ?
#
loop_
_entity_poly.entity_id
_entity_poly.type
_entity_poly.pdbx_seq_one_letter_code
_entity_poly.pdbx_strand_id
1 'polypeptide(L)' 'MKKDYRLIYSQKFMGKILRDVIMKYDKTVAEMEEAVNALYSDPHVFEAWYEEVAE' A
#
# COMPACT_ATOMS: atom_id res chain seq x y z
N MET A 1 11.07 15.06 -3.29
CA MET A 1 12.08 14.00 -3.54
C MET A 1 11.31 12.73 -3.88
N LYS A 2 11.68 12.07 -4.97
CA LYS A 2 11.05 10.81 -5.36
C LYS A 2 11.91 9.64 -4.87
N LYS A 3 11.26 8.55 -4.48
CA LYS A 3 11.89 7.34 -3.93
C LYS A 3 11.08 6.11 -4.31
N ASP A 4 11.64 4.95 -4.01
CA ASP A 4 10.95 3.69 -4.15
C ASP A 4 10.29 3.30 -2.83
N TYR A 5 9.12 2.69 -2.92
CA TYR A 5 8.29 2.33 -1.78
C TYR A 5 7.73 0.91 -1.94
N ARG A 6 7.49 0.28 -0.79
CA ARG A 6 6.62 -0.88 -0.65
C ARG A 6 5.26 -0.40 -0.17
N LEU A 7 4.22 -0.58 -0.97
CA LEU A 7 2.83 -0.39 -0.55
C LEU A 7 2.33 -1.73 -0.02
N ILE A 8 1.97 -1.77 1.27
CA ILE A 8 1.54 -2.97 1.96
C ILE A 8 0.07 -2.82 2.34
N TYR A 9 -0.72 -3.87 2.16
CA TYR A 9 -2.10 -3.88 2.64
C TYR A 9 -2.56 -5.26 3.07
N SER A 10 -3.54 -5.27 3.97
CA SER A 10 -4.19 -6.46 4.50
C SER A 10 -5.68 -6.44 4.14
N GLN A 11 -6.20 -7.57 3.66
CA GLN A 11 -7.60 -7.73 3.28
C GLN A 11 -8.23 -9.00 3.89
N LYS A 12 -9.54 -8.96 4.14
CA LYS A 12 -10.31 -10.14 4.59
C LYS A 12 -10.97 -10.80 3.40
N PHE A 13 -10.60 -12.04 3.12
CA PHE A 13 -11.19 -12.83 2.05
C PHE A 13 -11.53 -14.23 2.54
N MET A 14 -12.81 -14.63 2.43
CA MET A 14 -13.31 -15.95 2.86
C MET A 14 -12.91 -16.34 4.29
N GLY A 15 -12.95 -15.39 5.24
CA GLY A 15 -12.56 -15.62 6.64
C GLY A 15 -11.06 -15.69 6.90
N LYS A 16 -10.22 -15.46 5.89
CA LYS A 16 -8.76 -15.36 6.01
C LYS A 16 -8.30 -13.92 5.89
N ILE A 17 -7.19 -13.61 6.55
CA ILE A 17 -6.46 -12.35 6.34
C ILE A 17 -5.36 -12.64 5.32
N LEU A 18 -5.40 -11.93 4.20
CA LEU A 18 -4.37 -11.94 3.17
C LEU A 18 -3.59 -10.63 3.28
N ARG A 19 -2.27 -10.71 3.08
CA ARG A 19 -1.39 -9.54 3.09
C ARG A 19 -0.59 -9.54 1.80
N ASP A 20 -0.64 -8.42 1.11
CA ASP A 20 0.04 -8.22 -0.16
C ASP A 20 0.98 -7.02 -0.08
N VAL A 21 2.00 -7.05 -0.94
CA VAL A 21 3.01 -6.00 -1.07
C VAL A 21 3.20 -5.67 -2.54
N ILE A 22 3.12 -4.38 -2.87
CA ILE A 22 3.30 -3.85 -4.22
C ILE A 22 4.48 -2.89 -4.22
N MET A 23 5.44 -3.09 -5.11
CA MET A 23 6.52 -2.13 -5.34
C MET A 23 6.01 -0.92 -6.11
N LYS A 24 6.35 0.27 -5.64
CA LYS A 24 6.05 1.55 -6.28
C LYS A 24 7.36 2.31 -6.48
N TYR A 25 7.74 2.52 -7.73
CA TYR A 25 9.00 3.17 -8.09
C TYR A 25 8.82 4.64 -8.42
N ASP A 26 9.84 5.46 -8.13
CA ASP A 26 9.90 6.88 -8.47
C ASP A 26 8.64 7.66 -8.02
N LYS A 27 8.26 7.49 -6.75
CA LYS A 27 7.08 8.12 -6.14
C LYS A 27 7.43 9.20 -5.15
N THR A 28 6.56 10.20 -5.07
CA THR A 28 6.53 11.17 -3.97
C THR A 28 5.67 10.66 -2.82
N VAL A 29 5.86 11.22 -1.63
CA VAL A 29 5.02 10.95 -0.45
C VAL A 29 3.54 11.18 -0.75
N ALA A 30 3.18 12.27 -1.44
CA ALA A 30 1.79 12.58 -1.79
C ALA A 30 1.16 11.51 -2.71
N GLU A 31 1.92 11.01 -3.70
CA GLU A 31 1.46 9.90 -4.56
C GLU A 31 1.28 8.60 -3.76
N MET A 32 2.08 8.38 -2.72
CA MET A 32 1.95 7.20 -1.85
C MET A 32 0.75 7.31 -0.90
N GLU A 33 0.48 8.50 -0.36
CA GLU A 33 -0.74 8.78 0.42
C GLU A 33 -2.00 8.57 -0.44
N GLU A 34 -2.01 9.05 -1.67
CA GLU A 34 -3.10 8.79 -2.63
C GLU A 34 -3.25 7.29 -2.92
N ALA A 35 -2.14 6.57 -3.12
CA ALA A 35 -2.18 5.13 -3.37
C ALA A 35 -2.71 4.34 -2.17
N VAL A 36 -2.40 4.73 -0.93
CA VAL A 36 -2.99 4.15 0.29
C VAL A 36 -4.49 4.42 0.34
N ASN A 37 -4.90 5.67 0.11
CA ASN A 37 -6.33 6.04 0.12
C ASN A 37 -7.12 5.28 -0.94
N ALA A 38 -6.54 5.06 -2.12
CA ALA A 38 -7.17 4.29 -3.19
C ALA A 38 -7.42 2.83 -2.80
N LEU A 39 -6.56 2.20 -1.99
CA LEU A 39 -6.75 0.83 -1.52
C LEU A 39 -7.98 0.67 -0.63
N TYR A 40 -8.32 1.70 0.16
CA TYR A 40 -9.52 1.70 0.99
C TYR A 40 -10.83 1.87 0.19
N SER A 41 -10.77 2.02 -1.14
CA SER A 41 -11.96 1.89 -1.99
C SER A 41 -12.45 0.43 -2.09
N ASP A 42 -11.60 -0.56 -1.80
CA ASP A 42 -12.01 -1.94 -1.65
C ASP A 42 -12.50 -2.19 -0.20
N PRO A 43 -13.77 -2.57 0.00
CA PRO A 43 -14.33 -2.79 1.34
C PRO A 43 -13.70 -3.97 2.10
N HIS A 44 -12.93 -4.83 1.44
CA HIS A 44 -12.22 -5.94 2.08
C HIS A 44 -10.89 -5.52 2.67
N VAL A 45 -10.31 -4.41 2.21
CA VAL A 45 -9.06 -3.85 2.73
C VAL A 45 -9.35 -3.12 4.03
N PHE A 46 -8.64 -3.49 5.10
CA PHE A 46 -8.83 -2.89 6.43
C PHE A 46 -7.57 -2.26 7.00
N GLU A 47 -6.44 -2.42 6.33
CA GLU A 47 -5.14 -1.88 6.73
C GLU A 47 -4.29 -1.68 5.47
N ALA A 48 -3.74 -0.48 5.30
CA ALA A 48 -2.85 -0.14 4.19
C ALA A 48 -1.86 0.94 4.63
N TRP A 49 -0.59 0.79 4.26
CA TRP A 49 0.49 1.74 4.52
C TRP A 49 1.63 1.56 3.52
N TYR A 50 2.62 2.44 3.57
CA TYR A 50 3.82 2.30 2.76
C TYR A 50 5.09 2.43 3.59
N GLU A 51 6.15 1.80 3.09
CA GLU A 51 7.49 1.88 3.63
C GLU A 51 8.44 2.31 2.51
N GLU A 52 9.29 3.30 2.79
CA GLU A 52 10.38 3.65 1.90
C GLU A 52 11.36 2.47 1.77
N VAL A 53 11.81 2.21 0.56
CA VAL A 53 12.89 1.26 0.31
C VAL A 53 14.20 2.04 0.44
N ALA A 54 14.88 1.86 1.57
CA ALA A 54 16.25 2.33 1.71
C ALA A 54 17.17 1.39 0.93
N GLU A 55 18.02 1.96 0.06
CA GLU A 55 19.15 1.24 -0.55
C GLU A 55 20.17 0.78 0.51
#